data_AF-A0A4R9ITQ7-F1
#
_entry.id   AF-A0A4R9ITQ7-F1
#
_cell.length_a   1.000
_cell.length_b   1.000
_cell.length_c   1.000
_cell.angle_alpha   90.00
_cell.angle_beta   90.00
_cell.angle_gamma   90.00
#
_symmetry.space_group_name_H-M   'P 1'
#
loop_
_entity.id
_entity.type
_entity.pdbx_description
1 polymer ?
#
loop_
_entity_poly.entity_id
_entity_poly.type
_entity_poly.pdbx_seq_one_letter_code
_entity_poly.pdbx_strand_id
1 'polypeptide(L)'
;MDIHDWMDTKKKQFPNHLLSDSPYAAVYKIVFFRKEKTFFGSYISCSAYLRQTKGNAIEIVEMASMVNYADYTKSLSRFNKGGDLGPMSEKERTEVLLPCIEEFLEPPPT
;
A
#
# COMPACT_ATOMS: atom_id res chain seq x y z
N MET A 1 -12.46 -7.17 -15.08
CA MET A 1 -12.74 -6.44 -13.83
C MET A 1 -12.18 -5.06 -14.02
N ASP A 2 -12.97 -4.01 -13.77
CA ASP A 2 -12.44 -2.65 -13.79
C ASP A 2 -11.67 -2.35 -12.48
N ILE A 3 -11.02 -1.19 -12.42
CA ILE A 3 -10.23 -0.82 -11.23
C ILE A 3 -11.09 -0.59 -9.98
N HIS A 4 -12.35 -0.19 -10.13
CA HIS A 4 -13.25 0.05 -9.00
C HIS A 4 -13.63 -1.26 -8.33
N ASP A 5 -14.07 -2.24 -9.12
CA ASP A 5 -14.39 -3.59 -8.66
C ASP A 5 -13.17 -4.27 -8.01
N TRP A 6 -11.99 -4.10 -8.62
CA TRP A 6 -10.75 -4.66 -8.10
C TRP A 6 -10.36 -4.01 -6.77
N MET A 7 -10.49 -2.68 -6.66
CA MET A 7 -10.22 -1.96 -5.42
C MET A 7 -11.20 -2.30 -4.31
N ASP A 8 -12.48 -2.47 -4.63
CA ASP A 8 -13.49 -2.88 -3.65
C ASP A 8 -13.25 -4.30 -3.15
N THR A 9 -12.79 -5.19 -4.03
CA THR A 9 -12.34 -6.54 -3.64
C THR A 9 -11.15 -6.46 -2.69
N LYS A 10 -10.13 -5.64 -3.01
CA LYS A 10 -8.95 -5.46 -2.16
C LYS A 10 -9.28 -4.83 -0.80
N LYS A 11 -10.20 -3.87 -0.73
CA LYS A 11 -10.69 -3.29 0.54
C LYS A 11 -11.36 -4.33 1.43
N LYS A 12 -12.16 -5.23 0.84
CA LYS A 12 -12.80 -6.33 1.57
C LYS A 12 -11.77 -7.37 2.05
N GLN A 13 -10.72 -7.62 1.25
CA GLN A 13 -9.62 -8.50 1.60
C GLN A 13 -8.76 -7.94 2.76
N PHE A 14 -8.59 -6.61 2.81
CA PHE A 14 -7.69 -5.94 3.74
C PHE A 14 -8.35 -4.76 4.50
N PRO A 15 -9.45 -4.99 5.24
CA PRO A 15 -10.31 -3.93 5.77
C PRO A 15 -9.62 -2.96 6.74
N ASN A 16 -8.60 -3.45 7.47
CA ASN A 16 -7.84 -2.65 8.43
C ASN A 16 -6.41 -2.33 7.97
N HIS A 17 -6.00 -2.88 6.83
CA HIS A 17 -4.62 -2.82 6.33
C HIS A 17 -4.50 -2.01 5.05
N LEU A 18 -5.60 -1.76 4.34
CA LEU A 18 -5.62 -0.96 3.11
C LEU A 18 -6.37 0.35 3.32
N LEU A 19 -5.66 1.44 3.15
CA LEU A 19 -6.24 2.76 2.98
C LEU A 19 -6.16 3.13 1.51
N SER A 20 -7.23 3.72 0.97
CA SER A 20 -7.25 4.17 -0.41
C SER A 20 -8.07 5.43 -0.56
N ASP A 21 -7.59 6.34 -1.38
CA ASP A 21 -8.30 7.54 -1.82
C ASP A 21 -8.35 7.55 -3.36
N SER A 22 -9.42 8.09 -3.94
CA SER A 22 -9.57 8.18 -5.40
C SER A 22 -9.53 9.65 -5.80
N PRO A 23 -8.33 10.20 -6.09
CA PRO A 23 -8.22 11.60 -6.48
C PRO A 23 -8.85 11.90 -7.85
N TYR A 24 -9.03 10.86 -8.69
CA TYR A 24 -9.61 10.96 -10.05
C TYR A 24 -10.40 9.70 -10.41
N ALA A 25 -11.29 9.81 -11.41
CA ALA A 25 -12.28 8.78 -11.78
C ALA A 25 -11.74 7.38 -12.09
N ALA A 26 -10.45 7.17 -12.37
CA ALA A 26 -9.87 5.84 -12.59
C ALA A 26 -8.47 5.70 -11.98
N VAL A 27 -8.17 6.50 -10.95
CA VAL A 27 -6.89 6.50 -10.24
C VAL A 27 -7.14 6.37 -8.75
N TYR A 28 -6.39 5.49 -8.11
CA TYR A 28 -6.38 5.32 -6.66
C TYR A 28 -5.00 5.57 -6.11
N LYS A 29 -4.92 6.35 -5.03
CA LYS A 29 -3.76 6.38 -4.16
C LYS A 29 -3.98 5.40 -3.02
N ILE A 30 -3.06 4.47 -2.81
CA ILE A 30 -3.15 3.49 -1.74
C ILE A 30 -2.05 3.69 -0.69
N VAL A 31 -2.35 3.26 0.53
CA VAL A 31 -1.38 2.94 1.57
C VAL A 31 -1.77 1.58 2.12
N PHE A 32 -0.88 0.60 1.99
CA PHE A 32 -1.05 -0.76 2.48
C PHE A 32 -0.09 -1.01 3.63
N PHE A 33 -0.59 -1.51 4.76
CA PHE A 33 0.18 -1.90 5.92
C PHE A 33 0.32 -3.42 5.97
N ARG A 34 1.56 -3.91 5.99
CA ARG A 34 1.83 -5.35 6.13
C ARG A 34 1.21 -5.89 7.42
N LYS A 35 0.76 -7.14 7.38
CA LYS A 35 0.26 -7.86 8.56
C LYS A 35 1.37 -8.13 9.57
N GLU A 36 2.56 -8.41 9.06
CA GLU A 36 3.74 -8.71 9.87
C GLU A 36 4.37 -7.42 10.44
N LYS A 37 4.69 -7.44 11.73
CA LYS A 37 5.41 -6.36 12.39
C LYS A 37 6.92 -6.56 12.23
N THR A 38 7.69 -5.47 12.24
CA THR A 38 9.14 -5.58 12.38
C THR A 38 9.50 -6.22 13.72
N PHE A 39 10.75 -6.68 13.86
CA PHE A 39 11.28 -7.17 15.14
C PHE A 39 11.11 -6.16 16.29
N PHE A 40 11.11 -4.86 15.99
CA PHE A 40 10.90 -3.78 16.96
C PHE A 40 9.42 -3.42 17.18
N GLY A 41 8.48 -4.20 16.63
CA GLY A 41 7.04 -3.98 16.78
C GLY A 41 6.45 -2.85 15.92
N SER A 42 7.22 -2.34 14.95
CA SER A 42 6.78 -1.26 14.04
C SER A 42 6.01 -1.82 12.84
N TYR A 43 5.19 -0.99 12.21
CA TYR A 43 4.44 -1.37 11.00
C TYR A 43 5.21 -0.95 9.74
N ILE A 44 5.34 -1.87 8.79
CA ILE A 44 5.82 -1.54 7.44
C ILE A 44 4.62 -1.22 6.58
N SER A 45 4.70 -0.12 5.83
CA SER A 45 3.70 0.22 4.83
C SER A 45 4.33 0.52 3.48
N CYS A 46 3.55 0.32 2.43
CA CYS A 46 3.85 0.75 1.08
C CYS A 46 2.70 1.59 0.55
N SER A 47 3.03 2.56 -0.29
CA SER A 47 2.08 3.42 -0.97
C SER A 47 2.37 3.42 -2.45
N ALA A 48 1.31 3.57 -3.25
CA ALA A 48 1.42 3.60 -4.70
C ALA A 48 0.21 4.32 -5.28
N TYR A 49 0.34 4.74 -6.53
CA TYR A 49 -0.80 5.07 -7.36
C TYR A 49 -1.13 3.89 -8.26
N LEU A 50 -2.43 3.61 -8.37
CA LEU A 50 -3.00 2.59 -9.21
C LEU A 50 -3.83 3.27 -10.28
N ARG A 51 -3.66 2.88 -11.53
CA ARG A 51 -4.46 3.39 -12.64
C ARG A 51 -4.85 2.28 -13.60
N GLN A 52 -6.07 2.38 -14.14
CA GLN A 52 -6.51 1.46 -15.19
C GLN A 52 -5.85 1.85 -16.51
N THR A 53 -5.27 0.87 -17.20
CA THR A 53 -4.71 1.03 -18.54
C THR A 53 -5.64 0.40 -19.59
N LYS A 54 -5.30 0.58 -20.87
CA LYS A 54 -6.07 0.00 -21.97
C LYS A 54 -6.07 -1.53 -21.84
N GLY A 55 -7.25 -2.15 -21.85
CA GLY A 55 -7.41 -3.61 -21.79
C GLY A 55 -7.69 -4.20 -20.40
N ASN A 56 -8.23 -3.41 -19.45
CA ASN A 56 -8.55 -3.86 -18.08
C ASN A 56 -7.33 -4.30 -17.25
N ALA A 57 -6.13 -3.90 -17.66
CA ALA A 57 -4.95 -4.03 -16.84
C ALA A 57 -4.86 -2.87 -15.83
N ILE A 58 -4.31 -3.13 -14.66
CA ILE A 58 -4.05 -2.13 -13.62
C ILE A 58 -2.54 -1.95 -13.53
N GLU A 59 -2.10 -0.71 -13.62
CA GLU A 59 -0.70 -0.33 -13.51
C GLU A 59 -0.44 0.27 -12.11
N ILE A 60 0.70 -0.10 -11.53
CA ILE A 60 1.20 0.43 -10.26
C ILE A 60 2.34 1.41 -10.58
N VAL A 61 2.20 2.65 -10.15
CA VAL A 61 3.19 3.71 -10.39
C VAL A 61 3.51 4.45 -9.10
N GLU A 62 4.67 5.13 -9.08
CA GLU A 62 5.12 5.95 -7.95
C GLU A 62 5.09 5.20 -6.61
N MET A 63 5.63 3.99 -6.61
CA MET A 63 5.73 3.16 -5.40
C MET A 63 6.70 3.79 -4.40
N ALA A 64 6.27 3.87 -3.15
CA ALA A 64 7.08 4.27 -2.01
C ALA A 64 6.82 3.31 -0.84
N SER A 65 7.80 3.17 0.05
CA SER A 65 7.66 2.45 1.31
C SER A 65 7.86 3.43 2.45
N MET A 66 7.20 3.14 3.57
CA MET A 66 7.28 3.93 4.78
C MET A 66 7.29 2.95 5.95
N VAL A 67 8.37 2.97 6.73
CA VAL A 67 8.42 2.28 8.02
C VAL A 67 7.72 3.18 9.03
N ASN A 68 6.47 2.85 9.33
CA ASN A 68 5.71 3.57 10.32
C ASN A 68 5.96 2.96 11.70
N TYR A 69 6.73 3.66 12.52
CA TYR A 69 6.91 3.34 13.93
C TYR A 69 5.64 3.60 14.77
N ALA A 70 4.62 4.25 14.19
CA ALA A 70 3.33 4.48 14.82
C ALA A 70 2.28 3.42 14.40
N ASP A 71 1.35 3.16 15.32
CA ASP A 71 0.21 2.28 15.16
C ASP A 71 -0.65 2.64 13.94
N TYR A 72 -0.89 1.68 13.02
CA TYR A 72 -1.73 1.91 11.82
C TYR A 72 -3.19 2.27 12.17
N THR A 73 -3.64 1.97 13.40
CA THR A 73 -4.96 2.38 13.91
C THR A 73 -5.01 3.86 14.28
N LYS A 74 -3.87 4.51 14.49
CA LYS A 74 -3.77 5.95 14.75
C LYS A 74 -3.65 6.67 13.42
N SER A 75 -4.76 7.33 13.02
CA SER A 75 -4.89 8.22 11.87
C SER A 75 -3.55 8.71 11.30
N LEU A 76 -3.32 8.42 10.00
CA LEU A 76 -2.34 9.06 9.12
C LEU A 76 -2.63 10.57 8.93
N SER A 77 -3.10 11.27 9.96
CA SER A 77 -3.16 12.72 9.96
C SER A 77 -1.76 13.28 9.71
N ARG A 78 -1.70 14.53 9.24
CA ARG A 78 -0.46 15.26 8.88
C ARG A 78 0.65 15.23 9.95
N PHE A 79 0.36 14.76 11.16
CA PHE A 79 1.24 14.77 12.32
C PHE A 79 1.80 13.39 12.73
N ASN A 80 1.35 12.27 12.12
CA ASN A 80 1.78 10.91 12.50
C ASN A 80 2.53 10.16 11.39
N LYS A 81 2.99 10.87 10.36
CA LYS A 81 3.89 10.28 9.36
C LYS A 81 5.23 10.04 10.04
N GLY A 82 5.46 8.82 10.51
CA GLY A 82 6.82 8.31 10.70
C GLY A 82 7.61 8.65 9.44
N GLY A 83 8.78 9.27 9.61
CA GLY A 83 9.47 10.00 8.56
C GLY A 83 9.46 9.27 7.22
N ASP A 84 9.19 10.02 6.15
CA ASP A 84 9.33 9.49 4.80
C ASP A 84 10.73 8.89 4.69
N LEU A 85 10.81 7.58 4.39
CA LEU A 85 12.06 7.00 3.97
C LEU A 85 12.45 7.78 2.72
N GLY A 86 13.63 8.42 2.75
CA GLY A 86 14.19 9.11 1.60
C GLY A 86 14.39 8.16 0.40
N PRO A 87 15.21 8.51 -0.59
CA PRO A 87 15.51 7.58 -1.67
C PRO A 87 15.99 6.24 -1.09
N MET A 88 15.22 5.17 -1.33
CA MET A 88 15.53 3.83 -0.85
C MET A 88 16.74 3.27 -1.57
N SER A 89 17.64 2.65 -0.83
CA SER A 89 18.66 1.77 -1.38
C SER A 89 18.04 0.54 -2.06
N GLU A 90 18.78 -0.13 -2.94
CA GLU A 90 18.35 -1.40 -3.55
C GLU A 90 18.02 -2.46 -2.49
N LYS A 91 18.75 -2.43 -1.37
CA LYS A 91 18.51 -3.31 -0.23
C LYS A 91 17.15 -3.04 0.41
N GLU A 92 16.85 -1.79 0.76
CA GLU A 92 15.54 -1.43 1.35
C GLU A 92 14.39 -1.69 0.38
N ARG A 93 14.61 -1.48 -0.92
CA ARG A 93 13.63 -1.83 -1.95
C ARG A 93 13.32 -3.33 -1.92
N THR A 94 14.34 -4.16 -1.80
CA THR A 94 14.20 -5.63 -1.82
C THR A 94 13.65 -6.19 -0.51
N GLU A 95 14.08 -5.64 0.63
CA GLU A 95 13.73 -6.16 1.95
C GLU A 95 12.42 -5.60 2.52
N VAL A 96 11.99 -4.42 2.05
CA VAL A 96 10.83 -3.70 2.62
C VAL A 96 9.74 -3.48 1.58
N LEU A 97 10.08 -2.84 0.45
CA LEU A 97 9.07 -2.44 -0.54
C LEU A 97 8.48 -3.64 -1.29
N LEU A 98 9.32 -4.53 -1.84
CA LEU A 98 8.85 -5.68 -2.62
C LEU A 98 7.94 -6.60 -1.80
N PRO A 99 8.29 -7.05 -0.58
CA PRO A 99 7.41 -7.90 0.20
C PRO A 99 6.07 -7.25 0.53
N CYS A 100 6.04 -5.93 0.75
CA CYS A 100 4.80 -5.20 1.00
C CYS A 100 3.87 -5.21 -0.21
N ILE A 101 4.42 -4.97 -1.41
CA ILE A 101 3.65 -4.97 -2.65
C ILE A 101 3.21 -6.39 -3.02
N GLU A 102 4.06 -7.40 -2.82
CA GLU A 102 3.72 -8.81 -3.04
C GLU A 102 2.55 -9.23 -2.14
N GLU A 103 2.57 -8.89 -0.85
CA GLU A 103 1.49 -9.16 0.10
C GLU A 103 0.19 -8.45 -0.33
N PHE A 104 0.27 -7.19 -0.78
CA PHE A 104 -0.89 -6.48 -1.32
C PHE A 104 -1.46 -7.14 -2.58
N LEU A 105 -0.61 -7.71 -3.43
CA LEU A 105 -0.99 -8.34 -4.69
C LEU A 105 -1.57 -9.76 -4.52
N GLU A 106 -1.43 -10.37 -3.35
CA GLU A 106 -2.00 -11.69 -3.05
C GLU A 106 -3.48 -11.78 -3.47
N PRO A 107 -3.90 -12.85 -4.17
CA PRO A 107 -5.30 -13.01 -4.54
C PRO A 107 -6.18 -13.17 -3.30
N PRO A 108 -7.47 -12.80 -3.36
CA PRO A 108 -8.41 -13.09 -2.28
C PRO A 108 -8.47 -14.60 -2.02
N PRO A 109 -8.56 -15.04 -0.75
CA PRO A 109 -8.78 -16.45 -0.45
C PRO A 109 -10.09 -16.92 -1.10
N THR A 110 -10.02 -18.03 -1.84
CA THR A 110 -11.15 -18.70 -2.49
C THR A 110 -12.11 -19.33 -1.48
#